data_AF-A0A967QBS4-F1
#
_entry.id   AF-A0A967QBS4-F1
#
_cell.length_a   1.000
_cell.length_b   1.000
_cell.length_c   1.000
_cell.angle_alpha   90.00
_cell.angle_beta   90.00
_cell.angle_gamma   90.00
#
_symmetry.space_group_name_H-M   'P 1'
#
loop_
_entity.id
_entity.type
_entity.pdbx_description
1 polymer ?
#
loop_
_entity_poly.entity_id
_entity_poly.type
_entity_poly.pdbx_seq_one_letter_code
_entity_poly.pdbx_strand_id
1 'polypeptide(L)' 'MNSGINVFGQGNRANSTIGRALQLVIRNVGGGRPGEVDRATHGNPAKIGFCFAEDEEGSPWESLAES' A
#
# COMPACT_ATOMS: atom_id res chain seq x y z
N MET A 1 -6.92 -8.30 -6.70
CA MET A 1 -6.49 -6.98 -6.21
C MET A 1 -6.54 -6.02 -7.41
N ASN A 2 -6.63 -4.69 -7.25
CA ASN A 2 -6.60 -3.78 -8.41
C ASN A 2 -5.15 -3.43 -8.77
N SER A 3 -4.83 -3.53 -10.06
CA SER A 3 -3.54 -3.18 -10.69
C SER A 3 -3.69 -2.20 -11.86
N GLY A 4 -4.93 -1.93 -12.32
CA GLY A 4 -5.18 -1.23 -13.58
C GLY A 4 -5.61 0.23 -13.43
N ILE A 5 -6.54 0.67 -14.29
CA ILE A 5 -7.04 2.06 -14.26
C ILE A 5 -7.61 2.39 -12.87
N ASN A 6 -7.29 3.59 -12.38
CA ASN A 6 -7.77 4.07 -11.08
C ASN A 6 -7.25 3.21 -9.90
N VAL A 7 -6.06 2.61 -10.03
CA VAL A 7 -5.45 1.70 -9.05
C VAL A 7 -5.32 2.30 -7.63
N PHE A 8 -5.14 3.62 -7.55
CA PHE A 8 -4.98 4.35 -6.29
C PHE A 8 -6.29 4.86 -5.65
N GLY A 9 -7.44 4.50 -6.22
CA GLY A 9 -8.79 4.77 -5.68
C GLY A 9 -9.82 4.72 -6.80
N GLN A 10 -11.06 4.25 -6.67
CA GLN A 10 -11.98 4.44 -5.54
C GLN A 10 -12.43 3.09 -4.91
N GLY A 11 -11.86 2.74 -3.76
CA GLY A 11 -12.46 1.78 -2.82
C GLY A 11 -12.30 0.28 -3.12
N ASN A 12 -11.30 -0.17 -3.90
CA ASN A 12 -11.08 -1.61 -4.09
C ASN A 12 -10.89 -2.31 -2.73
N ARG A 13 -11.79 -3.24 -2.40
CA ARG A 13 -11.83 -3.90 -1.09
C ARG A 13 -10.52 -4.61 -0.75
N ALA A 14 -9.92 -5.32 -1.71
CA ALA A 14 -8.68 -6.06 -1.48
C ALA A 14 -7.51 -5.09 -1.20
N ASN A 15 -7.33 -4.06 -2.03
CA ASN A 15 -6.31 -3.03 -1.85
C ASN A 15 -6.43 -2.38 -0.47
N SER A 16 -7.64 -1.93 -0.10
CA SER A 16 -7.92 -1.29 1.18
C SER A 16 -7.68 -2.22 2.37
N THR A 17 -8.13 -3.47 2.31
CA THR A 17 -7.96 -4.43 3.42
C THR A 17 -6.50 -4.81 3.62
N ILE A 18 -5.78 -5.14 2.55
CA ILE A 18 -4.38 -5.56 2.63
C ILE A 18 -3.51 -4.38 3.08
N GLY A 19 -3.67 -3.22 2.44
CA GLY A 19 -2.92 -2.02 2.83
C GLY A 19 -3.22 -1.61 4.27
N ARG A 20 -4.48 -1.70 4.71
CA ARG A 20 -4.82 -1.40 6.11
C ARG A 20 -4.21 -2.38 7.08
N ALA A 21 -4.22 -3.68 6.77
CA ALA A 21 -3.59 -4.70 7.60
C ALA A 21 -2.09 -4.44 7.75
N LEU A 22 -1.39 -4.14 6.65
CA LEU A 22 0.03 -3.79 6.68
C LEU A 22 0.30 -2.52 7.50
N GLN A 23 -0.51 -1.48 7.33
CA GLN A 23 -0.36 -0.24 8.11
C GLN A 23 -0.63 -0.44 9.61
N LEU A 24 -1.53 -1.35 9.98
CA LEU A 24 -1.71 -1.72 11.38
C LEU A 24 -0.46 -2.42 11.96
N VAL A 25 0.21 -3.26 11.18
CA VAL A 25 1.49 -3.88 11.59
C VAL A 25 2.56 -2.81 11.73
N ILE A 26 2.74 -1.95 10.73
CA ILE A 26 3.72 -0.84 10.77
C ILE A 26 3.48 0.04 12.01
N ARG A 27 2.23 0.39 12.30
CA ARG A 27 1.89 1.28 13.42
C ARG A 27 2.04 0.60 14.79
N ASN A 28 1.60 -0.64 14.94
CA ASN A 28 1.53 -1.30 16.24
C ASN A 28 2.79 -2.08 16.61
N VAL A 29 3.46 -2.67 15.63
CA VAL A 29 4.69 -3.46 15.81
C VAL A 29 5.92 -2.65 15.42
N GLY A 30 5.88 -1.98 14.27
CA GLY A 30 7.01 -1.22 13.73
C GLY A 30 7.23 0.16 14.34
N GLY A 31 6.35 0.63 15.24
CA GLY A 31 6.46 1.95 15.86
C GLY A 31 6.19 3.13 14.91
N GLY A 32 5.55 2.90 13.76
CA GLY A 32 5.24 3.90 12.73
C GLY A 32 4.17 4.93 13.14
N ARG A 33 4.25 5.48 14.35
CA ARG A 33 3.38 6.56 14.85
C ARG A 33 4.01 7.93 14.57
N PRO A 34 3.20 8.98 14.30
CA PRO A 34 3.70 10.33 14.10
C PRO A 34 4.57 10.81 15.28
N GLY A 35 5.74 11.37 15.00
CA GLY A 35 6.68 11.86 16.01
C GLY A 35 7.60 10.78 16.61
N GLU A 36 7.30 9.50 16.36
CA GLU A 36 8.15 8.35 16.71
C GLU A 36 9.01 7.95 15.50
N VAL A 37 8.72 6.81 14.86
CA VAL A 37 9.42 6.36 13.64
C VAL A 37 8.92 7.15 12.42
N ASP A 38 7.66 7.57 12.40
CA ASP A 38 7.16 8.44 11.33
C ASP A 38 7.62 9.88 11.54
N ARG A 39 8.56 10.31 10.68
CA ARG A 39 9.20 11.63 10.69
C ARG A 39 8.74 12.56 9.56
N ALA A 40 7.61 12.25 8.91
CA ALA A 40 7.11 13.14 7.87
C ALA A 40 6.63 14.47 8.47
N THR A 41 7.05 15.59 7.87
CA THR A 41 6.57 16.94 8.26
C THR A 41 5.08 17.11 7.99
N HIS A 42 4.58 16.53 6.89
CA HIS A 42 3.17 16.48 6.55
C HIS A 42 2.71 15.02 6.43
N GLY A 43 1.54 14.71 6.99
CA GLY A 43 0.91 13.40 6.82
C GLY A 43 0.50 13.13 5.37
N ASN A 44 0.38 11.86 4.99
CA ASN A 44 -0.15 11.44 3.69
C ASN A 44 -1.32 10.47 3.92
N PRO A 45 -2.51 10.69 3.30
CA PRO A 45 -3.64 9.76 3.37
C PRO A 45 -3.28 8.31 2.99
N ALA A 46 -2.28 8.10 2.13
CA ALA A 46 -1.78 6.79 1.76
C ALA A 46 -1.25 5.96 2.96
N LYS A 47 -0.83 6.62 4.03
CA LYS A 47 -0.39 5.97 5.28
C LYS A 47 -1.51 5.23 6.01
N ILE A 48 -2.77 5.40 5.62
CA ILE A 48 -3.89 4.69 6.27
C ILE A 48 -3.97 3.24 5.79
N GLY A 49 -3.64 2.98 4.53
CA GLY A 49 -3.74 1.64 3.95
C GLY A 49 -3.57 1.57 2.44
N PHE A 50 -2.61 2.29 1.87
CA PHE A 50 -2.36 2.29 0.43
C PHE A 50 -1.61 1.02 0.00
N CYS A 51 -2.20 0.27 -0.93
CA CYS A 51 -1.64 -0.97 -1.47
C CYS A 51 -2.30 -1.29 -2.81
N PHE A 52 -1.56 -1.91 -3.74
CA PHE A 52 -2.03 -2.27 -5.08
C PHE A 52 -1.21 -3.44 -5.62
N ALA A 53 -1.74 -4.13 -6.63
CA ALA A 53 -1.03 -5.22 -7.30
C ALA A 53 -0.25 -4.74 -8.51
N GLU A 54 0.75 -5.52 -8.91
CA GLU A 54 1.46 -5.36 -10.18
C GLU A 54 0.51 -5.64 -11.35
N ASP A 55 0.78 -4.99 -12.49
CA ASP A 55 0.08 -5.25 -13.75
C ASP A 55 0.83 -6.33 -14.55
N GLU A 56 0.67 -7.59 -14.15
CA GLU A 56 1.41 -8.72 -14.74
C GLU A 56 1.10 -8.93 -16.23
N GLU A 57 -0.12 -8.63 -16.67
CA GLU A 57 -0.53 -8.79 -18.07
C GLU A 57 -0.05 -7.63 -18.97
N GLY A 58 0.01 -6.40 -18.43
CA GLY A 58 0.41 -5.20 -19.17
C GLY A 58 1.88 -4.81 -19.01
N SER A 59 2.61 -5.43 -18.09
CA SER A 59 4.02 -5.14 -17.82
C SER A 59 4.94 -5.76 -18.89
N PRO A 60 5.97 -5.04 -19.37
CA PRO A 60 7.02 -5.62 -20.21
C PRO A 60 8.04 -6.46 -19.41
N TRP A 61 7.91 -6.53 -18.08
CA TRP A 61 8.83 -7.22 -17.17
C TRP A 61 8.15 -8.41 -16.49
N GLU A 62 8.94 -9.44 -16.16
CA GLU A 62 8.49 -10.57 -15.33
C GLU A 62 8.02 -10.08 -13.95
N SER A 63 7.04 -10.78 -13.37
CA SER A 63 6.50 -10.46 -12.05
C SER A 63 7.62 -10.49 -11.00
N LEU A 64 7.56 -9.59 -10.01
CA LEU A 64 8.54 -9.58 -8.92
C LEU A 64 8.52 -10.90 -8.12
N ALA A 65 7.41 -11.62 -8.14
CA ALA A 65 7.31 -12.94 -7.50
C ALA A 65 8.08 -14.04 -8.25
N GLU A 66 8.41 -13.81 -9.51
CA GLU A 66 9.09 -14.76 -10.40
C GLU A 66 10.56 -14.38 -10.66
N SER A 67 10.98 -13.18 -10.24
CA SER A 67 12.35 -12.64 -10.39
C SER A 67 13.37 -13.18 -9.38
#